data_AF-A0A8S4R3X2-F1
#
_entry.id   AF-A0A8S4R3X2-F1
#
_cell.length_a   1.000
_cell.length_b   1.000
_cell.length_c   1.000
_cell.angle_alpha   90.00
_cell.angle_beta   90.00
_cell.angle_gamma   90.00
#
_symmetry.space_group_name_H-M   'P 1'
#
loop_
_entity.id
_entity.type
_entity.pdbx_description
1 polymer ?
#
loop_
_entity_poly.entity_id
_entity_poly.type
_entity_poly.pdbx_seq_one_letter_code
_entity_poly.pdbx_strand_id
1 'polypeptide(L)'
;NTYDNGPGWPTLEIKLNKEVTQIKWPKDSTGKVEVVCKDGAVYTADNVIVTVSLGVLKERYTTLFSPPLPEDKVTAIDKLTIGVVGKTIFSFPERWFPDVNSFSFFWNTEDREEFKDDPWMIQMKQVGRPMGSNNTLTFWANGDVAKLIETLPEDVVKSKLMLLLNKFMGKSMKIPEPTGMIR
;
A
#
# COMPACT_ATOMS: atom_id res chain seq x y z
N ASN A 1 -17.69 -0.64 18.89
CA ASN A 1 -16.78 -0.31 17.77
C ASN A 1 -15.35 -0.30 18.29
N THR A 2 -14.76 -1.47 18.52
CA THR A 2 -13.42 -1.65 19.12
C THR A 2 -12.53 -2.38 18.12
N TYR A 3 -12.30 -1.78 16.96
CA TYR A 3 -11.18 -2.18 16.13
C TYR A 3 -9.93 -1.48 16.70
N ASP A 4 -8.99 -2.27 17.22
CA ASP A 4 -7.63 -1.84 17.61
C ASP A 4 -7.49 -0.86 18.80
N ASN A 5 -8.30 -0.99 19.85
CA ASN A 5 -8.16 -0.26 21.13
C ASN A 5 -8.13 1.29 21.06
N GLY A 6 -8.45 1.89 19.92
CA GLY A 6 -8.67 3.33 19.79
C GLY A 6 -10.09 3.72 20.24
N PRO A 7 -10.32 4.98 20.67
CA PRO A 7 -11.65 5.47 20.97
C PRO A 7 -12.41 5.74 19.66
N GLY A 8 -12.75 4.68 18.92
CA GLY A 8 -13.74 4.77 17.86
C GLY A 8 -15.06 5.29 18.46
N TRP A 9 -15.83 6.04 17.67
CA TRP A 9 -17.14 6.51 18.13
C TRP A 9 -17.98 5.29 18.55
N PRO A 10 -18.38 5.18 19.83
CA PRO A 10 -18.90 3.94 20.39
C PRO A 10 -20.20 3.47 19.73
N THR A 11 -20.93 4.41 19.10
CA THR A 11 -22.20 4.19 18.41
C THR A 11 -22.08 3.93 16.90
N LEU A 12 -20.87 3.97 16.33
CA LEU A 12 -20.70 3.78 14.90
C LEU A 12 -20.84 2.29 14.55
N GLU A 13 -21.77 1.99 13.63
CA GLU A 13 -21.97 0.66 13.07
C GLU A 13 -21.04 0.46 11.86
N ILE A 14 -20.16 -0.54 11.93
CA ILE A 14 -19.24 -0.88 10.83
C ILE A 14 -19.58 -2.27 10.33
N LYS A 15 -19.83 -2.38 9.02
CA LYS A 15 -20.08 -3.66 8.34
C LYS A 15 -18.86 -4.06 7.51
N LEU A 16 -18.02 -4.93 8.05
CA LEU A 16 -16.92 -5.54 7.29
C LEU A 16 -17.44 -6.58 6.31
N ASN A 17 -16.63 -6.94 5.31
CA ASN A 17 -16.99 -7.88 4.25
C ASN A 17 -18.26 -7.50 3.46
N LYS A 18 -18.62 -6.22 3.44
CA LYS A 18 -19.72 -5.65 2.64
C LYS A 18 -19.17 -4.83 1.49
N GLU A 19 -18.72 -5.51 0.45
CA GLU A 19 -18.26 -4.85 -0.77
C GLU A 19 -19.46 -4.16 -1.47
N VAL A 20 -19.40 -2.84 -1.63
CA VAL A 20 -20.38 -2.08 -2.41
C VAL A 20 -20.13 -2.30 -3.90
N THR A 21 -21.17 -2.68 -4.63
CA THR A 21 -21.13 -2.92 -6.08
C THR A 21 -21.81 -1.82 -6.87
N GLN A 22 -22.84 -1.18 -6.30
CA GLN A 22 -23.56 -0.11 -6.96
C GLN A 22 -24.16 0.87 -5.94
N ILE A 23 -24.17 2.15 -6.30
CA ILE A 23 -24.76 3.26 -5.56
C ILE A 23 -25.81 3.87 -6.48
N LYS A 24 -27.08 3.64 -6.16
CA LYS A 24 -28.19 4.28 -6.86
C LYS A 24 -28.61 5.52 -6.10
N TRP A 25 -28.54 6.68 -6.73
CA TRP A 25 -28.84 7.95 -6.09
C TRP A 25 -29.89 8.72 -6.90
N PRO A 26 -30.78 9.46 -6.23
CA PRO A 26 -31.85 10.17 -6.91
C PRO A 26 -31.32 11.40 -7.64
N LYS A 27 -31.96 11.78 -8.75
CA LYS A 27 -31.64 13.03 -9.47
C LYS A 27 -32.18 14.26 -8.74
N ASP A 28 -33.22 14.06 -7.93
CA ASP A 28 -33.89 15.04 -7.09
C ASP A 28 -33.62 14.77 -5.60
N SER A 29 -33.62 15.84 -4.79
CA SER A 29 -33.29 15.76 -3.35
C SER A 29 -34.38 15.12 -2.48
N THR A 30 -35.36 14.46 -3.09
CA THR A 30 -36.55 13.88 -2.43
C THR A 30 -36.43 12.35 -2.28
N GLY A 31 -35.51 11.71 -3.00
CA GLY A 31 -35.29 10.26 -2.94
C GLY A 31 -34.25 9.83 -1.91
N LYS A 32 -34.26 8.55 -1.55
CA LYS A 32 -33.18 7.92 -0.79
C LYS A 32 -32.11 7.35 -1.73
N VAL A 33 -30.88 7.28 -1.24
CA VAL A 33 -29.79 6.57 -1.92
C VAL A 33 -29.88 5.09 -1.55
N GLU A 34 -29.76 4.20 -2.55
CA GLU A 34 -29.61 2.75 -2.35
C GLU A 34 -28.15 2.35 -2.56
N VAL A 35 -27.59 1.63 -1.60
CA VAL A 35 -26.25 1.04 -1.66
C VAL A 35 -26.41 -0.47 -1.77
N VAL A 36 -26.08 -1.00 -2.94
CA VAL A 36 -26.13 -2.43 -3.25
C VAL A 36 -24.77 -3.05 -2.97
N CYS A 37 -24.75 -4.14 -2.22
CA CYS A 37 -23.57 -4.91 -1.93
C CYS A 37 -23.49 -6.19 -2.77
N LYS A 38 -22.28 -6.72 -2.92
CA LYS A 38 -21.98 -7.94 -3.69
C LYS A 38 -22.75 -9.17 -3.20
N ASP A 39 -23.05 -9.24 -1.91
CA ASP A 39 -23.80 -10.32 -1.29
C ASP A 39 -25.32 -10.16 -1.40
N GLY A 40 -25.79 -9.18 -2.18
CA GLY A 40 -27.21 -8.90 -2.41
C GLY A 40 -27.85 -8.03 -1.33
N ALA A 41 -27.12 -7.65 -0.26
CA ALA A 41 -27.65 -6.71 0.71
C ALA A 41 -27.86 -5.33 0.08
N VAL A 42 -28.93 -4.65 0.50
CA VAL A 42 -29.25 -3.28 0.09
C VAL A 42 -29.44 -2.43 1.33
N TYR A 43 -28.75 -1.30 1.37
CA TYR A 43 -28.89 -0.29 2.42
C TYR A 43 -29.48 0.98 1.83
N THR A 44 -30.40 1.61 2.54
CA THR A 44 -30.99 2.89 2.13
C THR A 44 -30.59 3.99 3.10
N ALA A 45 -30.20 5.15 2.59
CA ALA A 45 -29.86 6.31 3.41
C ALA A 45 -30.30 7.62 2.73
N ASP A 46 -30.49 8.67 3.51
CA ASP A 46 -30.78 10.00 2.94
C ASP A 46 -29.55 10.61 2.26
N ASN A 47 -28.34 10.25 2.73
CA ASN A 47 -27.07 10.72 2.18
C ASN A 47 -26.01 9.60 2.23
N VAL A 48 -25.06 9.63 1.28
CA VAL A 48 -23.92 8.70 1.23
C VAL A 48 -22.62 9.48 1.02
N ILE A 49 -21.61 9.19 1.85
CA ILE A 49 -20.25 9.68 1.67
C ILE A 49 -19.41 8.52 1.12
N VAL A 50 -18.78 8.73 -0.03
CA VAL A 50 -17.94 7.72 -0.69
C VAL A 50 -16.48 8.02 -0.40
N THR A 51 -15.79 7.09 0.26
CA THR A 51 -14.37 7.20 0.63
C THR A 51 -13.50 6.10 0.02
N VAL A 52 -13.97 5.47 -1.07
CA VAL A 52 -13.15 4.49 -1.80
C VAL A 52 -11.94 5.19 -2.43
N SER A 53 -10.86 4.44 -2.64
CA SER A 53 -9.63 5.01 -3.20
C SER A 53 -9.84 5.52 -4.62
N LEU A 54 -8.99 6.45 -5.07
CA LEU A 54 -8.98 6.90 -6.47
C LEU A 54 -8.77 5.74 -7.46
N GLY A 55 -8.00 4.71 -7.08
CA GLY A 55 -7.83 3.51 -7.90
C GLY A 55 -9.14 2.77 -8.14
N VAL A 56 -9.94 2.57 -7.09
CA VAL A 56 -11.29 1.99 -7.19
C VAL A 56 -12.21 2.86 -8.03
N LEU A 57 -12.15 4.19 -7.86
CA LEU A 57 -12.93 5.11 -8.69
C LEU A 57 -12.52 4.97 -10.16
N LYS A 58 -11.24 5.05 -10.51
CA LYS A 58 -10.77 4.89 -11.90
C LYS A 58 -11.21 3.58 -12.54
N GLU A 59 -11.19 2.48 -11.80
CA GLU A 59 -11.59 1.17 -12.30
C GLU A 59 -13.12 1.05 -12.45
N ARG A 60 -13.90 1.61 -11.52
CA ARG A 60 -15.31 1.23 -11.35
C ARG A 60 -16.31 2.38 -11.44
N TYR A 61 -15.90 3.64 -11.63
CA TYR A 61 -16.83 4.79 -11.62
C TYR A 61 -17.98 4.66 -12.62
N THR A 62 -17.77 3.97 -13.75
CA THR A 62 -18.76 3.73 -14.79
C THR A 62 -19.89 2.78 -14.38
N THR A 63 -19.64 1.87 -13.43
CA THR A 63 -20.60 0.86 -12.95
C THR A 63 -21.05 1.10 -11.51
N LEU A 64 -20.23 1.79 -10.72
CA LEU A 64 -20.45 2.04 -9.31
C LEU A 64 -21.57 3.04 -9.05
N PHE A 65 -21.86 3.97 -9.98
CA PHE A 65 -22.87 5.02 -9.78
C PHE A 65 -24.01 4.92 -10.79
N SER A 66 -25.24 5.03 -10.29
CA SER A 66 -26.46 5.09 -11.10
C SER A 66 -27.39 6.18 -10.57
N PRO A 67 -27.61 7.31 -11.28
CA PRO A 67 -27.06 7.64 -12.59
C PRO A 67 -25.53 7.84 -12.55
N PRO A 68 -24.86 7.87 -13.72
CA PRO A 68 -23.43 8.16 -13.81
C PRO A 68 -23.05 9.49 -13.16
N LEU A 69 -21.78 9.59 -12.75
CA LEU A 69 -21.23 10.84 -12.22
C LEU A 69 -21.24 11.95 -13.29
N PRO A 70 -21.41 13.22 -12.89
CA PRO A 70 -21.23 14.36 -13.78
C PRO A 70 -19.84 14.41 -14.44
N GLU A 71 -19.75 15.02 -15.63
CA GLU A 71 -18.55 15.00 -16.47
C GLU A 71 -17.33 15.66 -15.82
N ASP A 72 -17.53 16.69 -14.99
CA ASP A 72 -16.46 17.35 -14.23
C ASP A 72 -15.81 16.38 -13.21
N LYS A 73 -16.61 15.54 -12.55
CA LYS A 73 -16.13 14.50 -11.64
C LYS A 73 -15.40 13.39 -12.39
N VAL A 74 -15.93 12.94 -13.52
CA VAL A 74 -15.27 11.95 -14.39
C VAL A 74 -13.91 12.47 -14.86
N THR A 75 -13.87 13.70 -15.36
CA THR A 75 -12.64 14.36 -15.81
C THR A 75 -11.60 14.44 -14.68
N ALA A 76 -12.02 14.74 -13.45
CA ALA A 76 -11.13 14.77 -12.30
C ALA A 76 -10.59 13.37 -11.95
N ILE A 77 -11.45 12.34 -11.97
CA ILE A 77 -11.04 10.95 -11.75
C ILE A 77 -10.00 10.53 -12.79
N ASP A 78 -10.19 10.88 -14.06
CA ASP A 78 -9.29 10.49 -15.14
C ASP A 78 -7.94 11.19 -15.06
N LYS A 79 -7.93 12.51 -14.81
CA LYS A 79 -6.70 13.32 -14.83
C LYS A 79 -5.83 13.17 -13.59
N LEU A 80 -6.41 12.86 -12.43
CA LEU A 80 -5.62 12.64 -11.21
C LEU A 80 -4.82 11.34 -11.29
N THR A 81 -3.58 11.35 -10.81
CA THR A 81 -2.71 10.16 -10.75
C THR A 81 -2.72 9.58 -9.34
N ILE A 82 -2.70 8.26 -9.23
CA ILE A 82 -2.49 7.55 -7.97
C ILE A 82 -1.08 6.94 -7.97
N GLY A 83 -0.27 7.31 -6.97
CA GLY A 83 1.06 6.76 -6.79
C GLY A 83 1.01 5.36 -6.18
N VAL A 84 2.03 4.54 -6.47
CA VAL A 84 2.21 3.21 -5.86
C VAL A 84 3.45 3.26 -4.98
N VAL A 85 3.31 2.82 -3.74
CA VAL A 85 4.41 2.66 -2.78
C VAL A 85 4.27 1.29 -2.14
N GLY A 86 5.30 0.47 -2.28
CA GLY A 86 5.39 -0.86 -1.69
C GLY A 86 6.34 -0.85 -0.49
N LYS A 87 6.05 -1.70 0.50
CA LYS A 87 6.92 -1.92 1.66
C LYS A 87 7.25 -3.39 1.76
N THR A 88 8.51 -3.69 2.03
CA THR A 88 8.90 -5.02 2.48
C THR A 88 9.53 -4.87 3.86
N ILE A 89 9.06 -5.63 4.84
CA ILE A 89 9.51 -5.49 6.22
C ILE A 89 10.17 -6.79 6.65
N PHE A 90 11.44 -6.69 7.06
CA PHE A 90 12.17 -7.80 7.67
C PHE A 90 12.13 -7.68 9.18
N SER A 91 11.90 -8.81 9.85
CA SER A 91 12.05 -8.96 11.30
C SER A 91 13.28 -9.79 11.60
N PHE A 92 14.11 -9.36 12.55
CA PHE A 92 15.35 -10.03 12.94
C PHE A 92 15.27 -10.53 14.39
N PRO A 93 16.12 -11.49 14.81
CA PRO A 93 16.14 -11.96 16.20
C PRO A 93 16.41 -10.82 17.19
N GLU A 94 17.32 -9.91 16.83
CA GLU A 94 17.70 -8.74 17.61
C GLU A 94 18.09 -7.57 16.68
N ARG A 95 18.23 -6.37 17.25
CA ARG A 95 18.72 -5.21 16.49
C ARG A 95 20.21 -5.35 16.23
N TRP A 96 20.59 -5.49 14.96
CA TRP A 96 21.98 -5.55 14.52
C TRP A 96 22.43 -4.28 13.76
N PHE A 97 21.50 -3.39 13.42
CA PHE A 97 21.72 -2.16 12.65
C PHE A 97 21.77 -0.90 13.55
N PRO A 98 22.32 0.23 13.08
CA PRO A 98 22.45 1.45 13.89
C PRO A 98 21.11 1.99 14.39
N ASP A 99 21.13 2.71 15.52
CA ASP A 99 19.95 3.36 16.08
C ASP A 99 19.61 4.66 15.31
N VAL A 100 19.14 4.49 14.07
CA VAL A 100 18.71 5.56 13.19
C VAL A 100 17.31 5.26 12.67
N ASN A 101 16.55 6.30 12.34
CA ASN A 101 15.19 6.14 11.80
C ASN A 101 15.19 5.63 10.35
N SER A 102 16.23 5.97 9.58
CA SER A 102 16.44 5.47 8.23
C SER A 102 17.87 5.65 7.77
N PHE A 103 18.28 4.86 6.78
CA PHE A 103 19.52 5.02 6.03
C PHE A 103 19.27 4.78 4.54
N SER A 104 20.20 5.24 3.71
CA SER A 104 20.08 5.21 2.25
C SER A 104 21.22 4.46 1.60
N PHE A 105 20.92 3.81 0.47
CA PHE A 105 21.91 3.16 -0.38
C PHE A 105 22.38 4.13 -1.47
N PHE A 106 23.66 4.47 -1.45
CA PHE A 106 24.28 5.35 -2.43
C PHE A 106 25.03 4.50 -3.46
N TRP A 107 24.44 4.41 -4.65
CA TRP A 107 24.94 3.60 -5.76
C TRP A 107 25.93 4.40 -6.63
N ASN A 108 27.18 3.94 -6.71
CA ASN A 108 28.19 4.50 -7.62
C ASN A 108 28.04 3.92 -9.05
N THR A 109 28.95 4.30 -9.96
CA THR A 109 28.89 3.85 -11.36
C THR A 109 29.18 2.36 -11.48
N GLU A 110 30.15 1.85 -10.72
CA GLU A 110 30.55 0.44 -10.72
C GLU A 110 29.41 -0.47 -10.23
N ASP A 111 28.70 -0.06 -9.18
CA ASP A 111 27.55 -0.79 -8.63
C ASP A 111 26.41 -0.83 -9.66
N ARG A 112 26.21 0.23 -10.45
CA ARG A 112 25.17 0.24 -11.49
C ARG A 112 25.47 -0.72 -12.62
N GLU A 113 26.74 -0.87 -12.97
CA GLU A 113 27.16 -1.85 -13.96
C GLU A 113 27.07 -3.29 -13.42
N GLU A 114 27.43 -3.51 -12.15
CA GLU A 114 27.31 -4.81 -11.47
C GLU A 114 25.85 -5.29 -11.42
N PHE A 115 24.89 -4.37 -11.21
CA PHE A 115 23.46 -4.68 -11.06
C PHE A 115 22.63 -4.35 -12.32
N LYS A 116 23.26 -4.26 -13.50
CA LYS A 116 22.55 -3.92 -14.75
C LYS A 116 21.45 -4.90 -15.13
N ASP A 117 21.61 -6.18 -14.77
CA ASP A 117 20.64 -7.24 -15.03
C ASP A 117 19.48 -7.25 -14.03
N ASP A 118 19.59 -6.50 -12.93
CA ASP A 118 18.56 -6.31 -11.90
C ASP A 118 18.29 -4.81 -11.64
N PRO A 119 17.81 -4.04 -12.63
CA PRO A 119 17.70 -2.58 -12.54
C PRO A 119 16.69 -2.08 -11.49
N TRP A 120 15.88 -2.95 -10.91
CA TRP A 120 15.01 -2.60 -9.80
C TRP A 120 15.77 -2.51 -8.47
N MET A 121 16.88 -3.25 -8.33
CA MET A 121 17.72 -3.23 -7.13
C MET A 121 18.34 -1.85 -6.90
N ILE A 122 18.86 -1.22 -7.95
CA ILE A 122 19.44 0.14 -7.89
C ILE A 122 18.41 1.23 -7.55
N GLN A 123 17.12 0.93 -7.70
CA GLN A 123 16.03 1.84 -7.36
C GLN A 123 15.59 1.69 -5.90
N MET A 124 16.02 0.63 -5.22
CA MET A 124 15.92 0.53 -3.76
C MET A 124 16.92 1.49 -3.13
N LYS A 125 16.40 2.59 -2.57
CA LYS A 125 17.23 3.70 -2.09
C LYS A 125 17.20 3.89 -0.59
N GLN A 126 16.12 3.51 0.08
CA GLN A 126 15.92 3.85 1.49
C GLN A 126 15.41 2.65 2.26
N VAL A 127 16.00 2.48 3.45
CA VAL A 127 15.54 1.56 4.47
C VAL A 127 15.20 2.37 5.70
N GLY A 128 14.03 2.15 6.26
CA GLY A 128 13.58 2.78 7.50
C GLY A 128 13.37 1.77 8.61
N ARG A 129 13.22 2.27 9.83
CA ARG A 129 12.69 1.48 10.95
C ARG A 129 11.21 1.82 11.13
N PRO A 130 10.30 0.84 11.16
CA PRO A 130 8.90 1.12 11.44
C PRO A 130 8.73 1.56 12.91
N MET A 131 7.75 2.43 13.16
CA MET A 131 7.41 2.83 14.52
C MET A 131 6.89 1.63 15.32
N GLY A 132 7.22 1.56 16.60
CA GLY A 132 6.76 0.49 17.48
C GLY A 132 7.55 -0.81 17.40
N SER A 133 8.62 -0.89 16.58
CA SER A 133 9.52 -2.04 16.54
C SER A 133 11.00 -1.64 16.57
N ASN A 134 11.82 -2.47 17.20
CA ASN A 134 13.24 -2.22 17.40
C ASN A 134 14.17 -3.15 16.61
N ASN A 135 13.67 -4.30 16.14
CA ASN A 135 14.43 -5.34 15.43
C ASN A 135 13.94 -5.56 13.99
N THR A 136 13.30 -4.55 13.39
CA THR A 136 12.75 -4.64 12.03
C THR A 136 13.27 -3.54 11.11
N LEU A 137 13.43 -3.87 9.83
CA LEU A 137 13.77 -2.92 8.75
C LEU A 137 12.66 -2.92 7.70
N THR A 138 12.30 -1.73 7.22
CA THR A 138 11.32 -1.50 6.15
C THR A 138 12.05 -0.99 4.91
N PHE A 139 12.00 -1.78 3.84
CA PHE A 139 12.45 -1.40 2.51
C PHE A 139 11.30 -0.71 1.77
N TRP A 140 11.60 0.44 1.17
CA TRP A 140 10.60 1.23 0.44
C TRP A 140 10.83 1.10 -1.07
N ALA A 141 9.79 0.72 -1.78
CA ALA A 141 9.75 0.67 -3.24
C ALA A 141 8.69 1.65 -3.75
N ASN A 142 8.94 2.27 -4.90
CA ASN A 142 8.05 3.28 -5.47
C ASN A 142 7.74 2.96 -6.93
N GLY A 143 6.55 3.33 -7.39
CA GLY A 143 6.14 3.23 -8.79
C GLY A 143 6.25 1.80 -9.32
N ASP A 144 6.85 1.64 -10.50
CA ASP A 144 6.91 0.35 -11.18
C ASP A 144 7.80 -0.69 -10.46
N VAL A 145 8.75 -0.24 -9.64
CA VAL A 145 9.54 -1.15 -8.79
C VAL A 145 8.68 -1.77 -7.70
N ALA A 146 7.77 -1.00 -7.10
CA ALA A 146 6.82 -1.54 -6.12
C ALA A 146 5.92 -2.59 -6.77
N LYS A 147 5.33 -2.27 -7.93
CA LYS A 147 4.51 -3.22 -8.70
C LYS A 147 5.28 -4.48 -9.09
N LEU A 148 6.55 -4.34 -9.49
CA LEU A 148 7.39 -5.49 -9.83
C LEU A 148 7.59 -6.38 -8.60
N ILE A 149 7.99 -5.81 -7.46
CA ILE A 149 8.24 -6.56 -6.22
C ILE A 149 7.00 -7.34 -5.76
N GLU A 150 5.80 -6.81 -5.96
CA GLU A 150 4.54 -7.51 -5.66
C GLU A 150 4.34 -8.80 -6.49
N THR A 151 4.90 -8.85 -7.70
CA THR A 151 4.80 -10.02 -8.59
C THR A 151 5.91 -11.05 -8.40
N LEU A 152 7.00 -10.67 -7.72
CA LEU A 152 8.14 -11.56 -7.50
C LEU A 152 7.85 -12.61 -6.42
N PRO A 153 8.48 -13.81 -6.49
CA PRO A 153 8.45 -14.77 -5.39
C PRO A 153 9.08 -14.22 -4.10
N GLU A 154 8.58 -14.67 -2.94
CA GLU A 154 9.04 -14.17 -1.63
C GLU A 154 10.52 -14.45 -1.37
N ASP A 155 11.00 -15.64 -1.75
CA ASP A 155 12.39 -16.05 -1.62
C ASP A 155 13.33 -15.21 -2.49
N VAL A 156 12.87 -14.82 -3.69
CA VAL A 156 13.61 -13.92 -4.58
C VAL A 156 13.72 -12.53 -3.97
N VAL A 157 12.61 -11.95 -3.50
CA VAL A 157 12.60 -10.64 -2.83
C VAL A 157 13.48 -10.67 -1.58
N LYS A 158 13.33 -11.71 -0.74
CA LYS A 158 14.14 -11.88 0.47
C LYS A 158 15.63 -11.90 0.13
N SER A 159 16.03 -12.77 -0.79
CA SER A 159 17.44 -12.97 -1.15
C SER A 159 18.07 -11.70 -1.72
N LYS A 160 17.34 -10.98 -2.58
CA LYS A 160 17.80 -9.74 -3.20
C LYS A 160 17.93 -8.61 -2.18
N LEU A 161 16.98 -8.41 -1.29
CA LEU A 161 17.10 -7.40 -0.23
C LEU A 161 18.18 -7.75 0.81
N MET A 162 18.42 -9.04 1.09
CA MET A 162 19.56 -9.47 1.92
C MET A 162 20.91 -9.22 1.23
N LEU A 163 21.00 -9.45 -0.08
CA LEU A 163 22.16 -9.08 -0.89
C LEU A 163 22.44 -7.57 -0.80
N LEU A 164 21.38 -6.76 -0.85
CA LEU A 164 21.48 -5.30 -0.72
C LEU A 164 22.04 -4.87 0.63
N LEU A 165 21.50 -5.42 1.73
CA LEU A 165 22.03 -5.17 3.08
C LEU A 165 23.51 -5.59 3.19
N ASN A 166 23.86 -6.77 2.68
CA ASN A 166 25.25 -7.26 2.73
C ASN A 166 26.20 -6.38 1.92
N LYS A 167 25.81 -5.90 0.73
CA LYS A 167 26.64 -5.01 -0.09
C LYS A 167 27.00 -3.71 0.64
N PHE A 168 26.02 -3.07 1.27
CA PHE A 168 26.20 -1.75 1.87
C PHE A 168 26.64 -1.78 3.34
N MET A 169 26.30 -2.83 4.09
CA MET A 169 26.54 -2.91 5.53
C MET A 169 27.42 -4.08 5.96
N GLY A 170 27.58 -5.10 5.10
CA GLY A 170 28.25 -6.36 5.46
C GLY A 170 29.75 -6.23 5.74
N LYS A 171 30.40 -5.14 5.29
CA LYS A 171 31.80 -4.85 5.64
C LYS A 171 31.98 -4.39 7.09
N SER A 172 30.96 -3.76 7.66
CA SER A 172 31.04 -3.14 8.99
C SER A 172 30.25 -3.92 10.05
N MET A 173 29.31 -4.78 9.63
CA MET A 173 28.36 -5.43 10.52
C MET A 173 28.10 -6.88 10.09
N LYS A 174 27.93 -7.78 11.05
CA LYS A 174 27.42 -9.13 10.79
C LYS A 174 25.90 -9.07 10.67
N ILE A 175 25.37 -9.40 9.50
CA ILE A 175 23.94 -9.32 9.20
C ILE A 175 23.30 -10.70 9.45
N PRO A 176 22.41 -10.84 10.45
CA PRO A 176 21.69 -12.09 10.69
C PRO A 176 20.62 -12.32 9.63
N GLU A 177 20.23 -13.58 9.45
CA GLU A 177 19.05 -13.92 8.66
C GLU A 177 17.77 -13.34 9.31
N PRO A 178 16.83 -12.81 8.52
CA PRO A 178 15.56 -12.38 9.04
C PRO A 178 14.72 -13.59 9.48
N THR A 179 14.12 -13.45 10.66
CA THR A 179 13.13 -14.37 11.26
C THR A 179 11.78 -14.33 10.57
N GLY A 180 11.49 -13.27 9.82
CA GLY A 180 10.25 -13.12 9.08
C GLY A 180 10.32 -11.99 8.06
N MET A 181 9.48 -12.11 7.03
CA MET A 181 9.27 -11.08 6.01
C MET A 181 7.77 -10.88 5.83
N ILE A 182 7.33 -9.63 5.78
CA ILE A 182 5.99 -9.25 5.34
C ILE A 182 6.10 -8.23 4.21
N ARG A 183 5.14 -8.27 3.29
CA ARG A 183 5.01 -7.33 2.17
C ARG A 183 3.55 -6.96 1.98
#